data_AF-A0A9D8L599-F1
#
_entry.id   AF-A0A9D8L599-F1
#
_cell.length_a   1.000
_cell.length_b   1.000
_cell.length_c   1.000
_cell.angle_alpha   90.00
_cell.angle_beta   90.00
_cell.angle_gamma   90.00
#
_symmetry.space_group_name_H-M   'P 1'
#
loop_
_entity.id
_entity.type
_entity.pdbx_description
1 polymer ?
#
loop_
_entity_poly.entity_id
_entity_poly.type
_entity_poly.pdbx_seq_one_letter_code
_entity_poly.pdbx_strand_id
1 'polypeptide(L)'
;MIARGSQDEAEARHHIAMWQGMIPHWNVMADGFRAAARGRAFATDALLGEADRTRRDIISALELTDRLIDNLPPGHDLRRDLFQITAALESLSESIAISAEAMVPRIEAGQNVAGLRYLVGALRRDAGLGLDAAGHGQRAELFAADPISR
;
A
#
# COMPACT_ATOMS: atom_id res chain seq x y z
N MET A 1 29.52 -22.23 11.42
CA MET A 1 30.41 -21.75 10.35
C MET A 1 30.11 -22.55 9.09
N ILE A 2 29.66 -21.88 8.03
CA ILE A 2 29.28 -22.48 6.75
C ILE A 2 30.55 -22.82 5.97
N ALA A 3 30.70 -24.10 5.63
CA ALA A 3 31.86 -24.61 4.90
C ALA A 3 31.61 -24.60 3.39
N ARG A 4 32.68 -24.41 2.61
CA ARG A 4 32.57 -24.48 1.14
C ARG A 4 32.18 -25.89 0.68
N GLY A 5 31.22 -25.99 -0.22
CA GLY A 5 30.61 -27.23 -0.73
C GLY A 5 29.57 -27.85 0.22
N SER A 6 29.24 -27.21 1.34
CA SER A 6 28.27 -27.75 2.30
C SER A 6 26.82 -27.54 1.86
N GLN A 7 25.91 -28.30 2.47
CA GLN A 7 24.47 -28.10 2.30
C GLN A 7 24.05 -26.70 2.75
N ASP A 8 24.60 -26.19 3.86
CA ASP A 8 24.32 -24.84 4.36
C ASP A 8 24.74 -23.76 3.36
N GLU A 9 25.83 -23.98 2.60
CA GLU A 9 26.24 -23.06 1.54
C GLU A 9 25.25 -23.09 0.36
N ALA A 10 24.76 -24.27 -0.01
CA ALA A 10 23.75 -24.40 -1.05
C ALA A 10 22.44 -23.70 -0.65
N GLU A 11 22.04 -23.82 0.62
CA GLU A 11 20.89 -23.11 1.19
C GLU A 11 21.10 -21.59 1.21
N ALA A 12 22.29 -21.11 1.60
CA ALA A 12 22.63 -19.69 1.52
C ALA A 12 22.55 -19.14 0.08
N ARG A 13 23.06 -19.90 -0.91
CA ARG A 13 22.94 -19.55 -2.34
C ARG A 13 21.50 -19.51 -2.81
N HIS A 14 20.66 -20.44 -2.34
CA HIS A 14 19.23 -20.44 -2.64
C HIS A 14 18.55 -19.17 -2.12
N HIS A 15 18.80 -18.79 -0.87
CA HIS A 15 18.25 -17.55 -0.32
C HIS A 15 18.74 -16.30 -1.05
N ILE A 16 20.02 -16.23 -1.38
CA ILE A 16 20.59 -15.13 -2.18
C ILE A 16 19.84 -14.99 -3.51
N ALA A 17 19.69 -16.09 -4.26
CA ALA A 17 18.97 -16.07 -5.54
C ALA A 17 17.50 -15.65 -5.38
N MET A 18 16.84 -16.16 -4.33
CA MET A 18 15.47 -15.78 -4.00
C MET A 18 15.36 -14.27 -3.72
N TRP A 19 16.22 -13.71 -2.87
CA TRP A 19 16.18 -12.28 -2.54
C TRP A 19 16.53 -11.38 -3.71
N GLN A 20 17.48 -11.78 -4.55
CA GLN A 20 17.78 -11.07 -5.80
C GLN A 20 16.55 -10.97 -6.72
N GLY A 21 15.68 -11.99 -6.72
CA GLY A 21 14.39 -11.95 -7.41
C GLY A 21 13.31 -11.13 -6.69
N MET A 22 13.27 -11.19 -5.35
CA MET A 22 12.24 -10.52 -4.54
C MET A 22 12.47 -9.02 -4.36
N ILE A 23 13.72 -8.55 -4.28
CA ILE A 23 14.04 -7.13 -4.09
C ILE A 23 13.38 -6.24 -5.17
N PRO A 24 13.49 -6.55 -6.49
CA PRO A 24 12.79 -5.79 -7.51
C PRO A 24 11.26 -5.80 -7.33
N HIS A 25 10.69 -6.95 -6.97
CA HIS A 25 9.26 -7.08 -6.72
C HIS A 25 8.79 -6.19 -5.56
N TRP A 26 9.48 -6.25 -4.42
CA TRP A 26 9.21 -5.38 -3.28
C TRP A 26 9.41 -3.90 -3.61
N ASN A 27 10.37 -3.55 -4.46
CA ASN A 27 10.55 -2.17 -4.88
C ASN A 27 9.36 -1.66 -5.72
N VAL A 28 8.79 -2.50 -6.60
CA VAL A 28 7.57 -2.16 -7.35
C VAL A 28 6.38 -1.97 -6.41
N MET A 29 6.23 -2.82 -5.39
CA MET A 29 5.20 -2.61 -4.36
C MET A 29 5.42 -1.30 -3.59
N ALA A 30 6.67 -1.02 -3.22
CA ALA A 30 7.06 0.20 -2.52
C ALA A 30 6.74 1.47 -3.31
N ASP A 31 6.75 1.42 -4.64
CA ASP A 31 6.30 2.56 -5.47
C ASP A 31 4.82 2.88 -5.27
N GLY A 32 3.98 1.87 -5.06
CA GLY A 32 2.57 2.05 -4.69
C GLY A 32 2.42 2.76 -3.34
N PHE A 33 3.18 2.32 -2.33
CA PHE A 33 3.18 2.96 -1.00
C PHE A 33 3.69 4.40 -1.07
N ARG A 34 4.79 4.65 -1.80
CA ARG A 34 5.34 6.00 -2.03
C ARG A 34 4.35 6.90 -2.76
N ALA A 35 3.60 6.37 -3.73
CA ALA A 35 2.59 7.12 -4.46
C ALA A 35 1.44 7.55 -3.53
N ALA A 36 0.92 6.63 -2.71
CA ALA A 36 -0.11 6.93 -1.73
C ALA A 36 0.37 7.91 -0.65
N ALA A 37 1.58 7.69 -0.13
CA ALA A 37 2.25 8.58 0.82
C ALA A 37 2.47 10.00 0.26
N ARG A 38 2.57 10.19 -1.06
CA ARG A 38 2.67 11.50 -1.71
C ARG A 38 1.32 12.08 -2.15
N GLY A 39 0.21 11.37 -1.90
CA GLY A 39 -1.13 11.77 -2.35
C GLY A 39 -1.35 11.63 -3.86
N ARG A 40 -0.50 10.88 -4.57
CA ARG A 40 -0.65 10.55 -5.99
C ARG A 40 -1.56 9.33 -6.23
N ALA A 41 -1.82 8.57 -5.17
CA ALA A 41 -2.76 7.46 -5.13
C ALA A 41 -3.57 7.52 -3.82
N PHE A 42 -4.68 6.78 -3.75
CA PHE A 42 -5.47 6.70 -2.53
C PHE A 42 -4.73 5.93 -1.43
N ALA A 43 -4.56 6.55 -0.27
CA ALA A 43 -4.13 5.87 0.93
C ALA A 43 -5.34 5.20 1.60
N THR A 44 -5.22 3.92 1.95
CA THR A 44 -6.27 3.14 2.61
C THR A 44 -5.67 2.29 3.72
N ASP A 45 -6.48 1.89 4.70
CA ASP A 45 -6.05 0.96 5.76
C ASP A 45 -5.52 -0.36 5.19
N ALA A 46 -6.11 -0.83 4.09
CA ALA A 46 -5.66 -2.05 3.41
C ALA A 46 -4.25 -1.89 2.82
N LEU A 47 -3.96 -0.74 2.19
CA LEU A 47 -2.64 -0.44 1.62
C LEU A 47 -1.60 -0.22 2.71
N LEU A 48 -1.97 0.42 3.82
CA LEU A 48 -1.12 0.57 5.00
C LEU A 48 -0.78 -0.81 5.60
N GLY A 49 -1.77 -1.67 5.78
CA GLY A 49 -1.56 -3.03 6.26
C GLY A 49 -0.71 -3.89 5.32
N GLU A 50 -0.77 -3.64 4.01
CA GLU A 50 0.12 -4.29 3.04
C GLU A 50 1.56 -3.79 3.19
N ALA A 51 1.77 -2.48 3.33
CA ALA A 51 3.10 -1.91 3.58
C ALA A 51 3.73 -2.49 4.86
N ASP A 52 2.96 -2.64 5.94
CA ASP A 52 3.43 -3.24 7.20
C ASP A 52 3.74 -4.73 7.09
N ARG A 53 3.00 -5.47 6.26
CA ARG A 53 3.31 -6.89 5.96
C ARG A 53 4.61 -7.00 5.16
N THR A 54 4.71 -6.26 4.05
CA THR A 54 5.92 -6.25 3.22
C THR A 54 7.15 -5.86 4.03
N ARG A 55 7.05 -4.85 4.90
CA ARG A 55 8.16 -4.43 5.76
C ARG A 55 8.59 -5.53 6.72
N ARG A 56 7.64 -6.27 7.31
CA ARG A 56 7.96 -7.40 8.19
C ARG A 56 8.69 -8.52 7.44
N ASP A 57 8.27 -8.84 6.22
CA ASP A 57 8.93 -9.85 5.40
C ASP A 57 10.37 -9.44 5.07
N ILE A 58 10.60 -8.16 4.76
CA ILE A 58 11.94 -7.60 4.53
C ILE A 58 12.80 -7.66 5.80
N ILE A 59 12.24 -7.35 6.97
CA ILE A 59 12.96 -7.45 8.26
C ILE A 59 13.37 -8.90 8.53
N SER A 60 12.48 -9.88 8.30
CA SER A 60 12.84 -11.29 8.44
C SER A 60 13.93 -11.73 7.46
N ALA A 61 13.95 -11.17 6.25
CA ALA A 61 15.04 -11.37 5.30
C ALA A 61 16.37 -10.78 5.79
N LEU A 62 16.35 -9.56 6.35
CA LEU A 62 17.53 -8.92 6.96
C LEU A 62 18.11 -9.74 8.11
N GLU A 63 17.26 -10.23 9.01
CA GLU A 63 17.71 -11.09 10.11
C GLU A 63 18.39 -12.38 9.60
N LEU A 64 17.91 -12.93 8.47
CA LEU A 64 18.54 -14.10 7.87
C LEU A 64 19.86 -13.73 7.16
N THR A 65 19.96 -12.58 6.48
CA THR A 65 21.22 -12.14 5.88
C THR A 65 22.30 -11.95 6.93
N ASP A 66 21.97 -11.34 8.08
CA ASP A 66 22.90 -11.14 9.18
C ASP A 66 23.41 -12.48 9.73
N ARG A 67 22.49 -13.42 10.01
CA ARG A 67 22.86 -14.78 10.45
C ARG A 67 23.75 -15.50 9.44
N LEU A 68 23.52 -15.34 8.15
CA LEU A 68 24.36 -15.96 7.11
C LEU A 68 25.74 -15.31 7.06
N ILE A 69 25.84 -13.98 7.13
CA ILE A 69 27.11 -13.25 7.14
C ILE A 69 27.97 -13.66 8.34
N ASP A 70 27.37 -13.72 9.53
CA ASP A 70 28.05 -14.11 10.78
C ASP A 70 28.60 -15.53 10.73
N ASN A 71 27.94 -16.42 9.99
CA ASN A 71 28.35 -17.81 9.86
C ASN A 71 29.31 -18.08 8.70
N LEU A 72 29.54 -17.14 7.79
CA LEU A 72 30.51 -17.31 6.70
C LEU A 72 31.92 -16.91 7.14
N PRO A 73 32.98 -17.63 6.74
CA PRO A 73 34.35 -17.21 7.04
C PRO A 73 34.67 -15.87 6.34
N PRO A 74 35.58 -15.04 6.92
CA PRO A 74 36.06 -13.83 6.25
C PRO A 74 36.61 -14.15 4.85
N GLY A 75 36.27 -13.32 3.86
CA GLY A 75 36.70 -13.52 2.46
C GLY A 75 35.91 -14.56 1.67
N HIS A 76 34.88 -15.19 2.25
CA HIS A 76 33.96 -16.05 1.49
C HIS A 76 33.25 -15.26 0.39
N ASP A 77 33.09 -15.85 -0.79
CA ASP A 77 32.53 -15.23 -2.00
C ASP A 77 31.10 -14.69 -1.76
N LEU A 78 30.25 -15.48 -1.10
CA LEU A 78 28.87 -15.12 -0.76
C LEU A 78 28.72 -13.87 0.13
N ARG A 79 29.75 -13.48 0.90
CA ARG A 79 29.67 -12.30 1.77
C ARG A 79 29.37 -11.03 0.98
N ARG A 80 29.97 -10.88 -0.21
CA ARG A 80 29.74 -9.71 -1.07
C ARG A 80 28.27 -9.59 -1.45
N ASP A 81 27.68 -10.68 -1.91
CA ASP A 81 26.29 -10.70 -2.36
C ASP A 81 25.34 -10.42 -1.19
N LEU A 82 25.60 -11.02 -0.02
CA LEU A 82 24.82 -10.79 1.19
C LEU A 82 24.88 -9.34 1.66
N PHE A 83 26.05 -8.69 1.62
CA PHE A 83 26.14 -7.26 1.97
C PHE A 83 25.36 -6.37 1.00
N GLN A 84 25.40 -6.67 -0.30
CA GLN A 84 24.64 -5.92 -1.31
C GLN A 84 23.12 -6.09 -1.11
N ILE A 85 22.69 -7.32 -0.82
CA ILE A 85 21.29 -7.64 -0.50
C ILE A 85 20.88 -6.90 0.77
N THR A 86 21.68 -6.96 1.83
CA THR A 86 21.40 -6.29 3.11
C THR A 86 21.16 -4.80 2.90
N ALA A 87 22.08 -4.11 2.21
CA ALA A 87 21.94 -2.68 1.93
C ALA A 87 20.66 -2.36 1.12
N ALA A 88 20.30 -3.20 0.15
CA ALA A 88 19.08 -3.01 -0.63
C ALA A 88 17.81 -3.23 0.22
N LEU A 89 17.81 -4.23 1.09
CA LEU A 89 16.71 -4.54 1.99
C LEU A 89 16.53 -3.45 3.06
N GLU A 90 17.62 -2.93 3.63
CA GLU A 90 17.60 -1.81 4.58
C GLU A 90 16.98 -0.58 3.93
N SER A 91 17.47 -0.21 2.74
CA SER A 91 16.96 0.93 1.98
C SER A 91 15.47 0.80 1.65
N LEU A 92 15.03 -0.40 1.27
CA LEU A 92 13.62 -0.69 1.03
C LEU A 92 12.78 -0.61 2.31
N SER A 93 13.23 -1.23 3.40
CA SER A 93 12.54 -1.24 4.69
C SER A 93 12.32 0.19 5.21
N GLU A 94 13.37 1.03 5.17
CA GLU A 94 13.29 2.43 5.56
C GLU A 94 12.33 3.22 4.67
N SER A 95 12.43 3.05 3.34
CA SER A 95 11.54 3.72 2.41
C SER A 95 10.06 3.33 2.62
N ILE A 96 9.78 2.08 2.97
CA ILE A 96 8.42 1.62 3.26
C ILE A 96 7.93 2.20 4.59
N ALA A 97 8.76 2.21 5.63
CA ALA A 97 8.43 2.80 6.93
C ALA A 97 8.00 4.28 6.79
N ILE A 98 8.82 5.09 6.10
CA ILE A 98 8.53 6.50 5.83
C ILE A 98 7.21 6.66 5.06
N SER A 99 6.95 5.77 4.10
CA SER A 99 5.71 5.81 3.32
C SER A 99 4.49 5.44 4.18
N ALA A 100 4.61 4.42 5.04
CA ALA A 100 3.56 3.99 5.95
C ALA A 100 3.17 5.10 6.94
N GLU A 101 4.16 5.73 7.59
CA GLU A 101 3.94 6.88 8.48
C GLU A 101 3.23 8.03 7.77
N ALA A 102 3.61 8.34 6.53
CA ALA A 102 2.99 9.39 5.74
C ALA A 102 1.58 9.06 5.22
N MET A 103 1.18 7.78 5.18
CA MET A 103 -0.16 7.36 4.77
C MET A 103 -1.21 7.58 5.87
N VAL A 104 -0.84 7.45 7.15
CA VAL A 104 -1.77 7.59 8.29
C VAL A 104 -2.62 8.87 8.24
N PRO A 105 -2.04 10.09 8.22
CA PRO A 105 -2.84 11.32 8.19
C PRO A 105 -3.69 11.47 6.93
N ARG A 106 -3.30 10.81 5.83
CA ARG A 106 -4.06 10.83 4.57
C ARG A 106 -5.30 9.95 4.63
N ILE A 107 -5.19 8.79 5.30
CA ILE A 107 -6.33 7.90 5.55
C ILE A 107 -7.35 8.63 6.41
N GLU A 108 -6.92 9.26 7.51
CA GLU A 108 -7.78 10.05 8.39
C GLU A 108 -8.49 11.17 7.63
N ALA A 109 -7.76 11.92 6.79
CA ALA A 109 -8.35 12.96 5.95
C ALA A 109 -9.40 12.40 4.98
N GLY A 110 -9.13 11.25 4.36
CA GLY A 110 -10.08 10.57 3.47
C GLY A 110 -11.36 10.14 4.17
N GLN A 111 -11.25 9.59 5.38
CA GLN A 111 -12.39 9.19 6.21
C GLN A 111 -13.23 10.40 6.62
N ASN A 112 -12.58 11.50 7.02
CA ASN A 112 -13.27 12.76 7.36
C ASN A 112 -14.08 13.31 6.19
N VAL A 113 -13.50 13.34 4.98
CA VAL A 113 -14.21 13.80 3.78
C VAL A 113 -15.39 12.90 3.44
N ALA A 114 -15.24 11.58 3.56
CA ALA A 114 -16.33 10.63 3.33
C ALA A 114 -17.48 10.83 4.34
N GLY A 115 -17.16 11.03 5.61
CA GLY A 115 -18.12 11.35 6.67
C GLY A 115 -18.87 12.66 6.41
N LEU A 116 -18.17 13.72 6.01
CA LEU A 116 -18.78 15.00 5.64
C LEU A 116 -19.73 14.86 4.44
N ARG A 117 -19.33 14.13 3.40
CA ARG A 117 -20.20 13.85 2.23
C ARG A 117 -21.46 13.10 2.62
N TYR A 118 -21.34 12.12 3.53
CA TYR A 118 -22.49 11.40 4.06
C TYR A 118 -23.45 12.33 4.82
N LEU A 119 -22.92 13.16 5.73
CA LEU A 119 -23.70 14.14 6.50
C LEU A 119 -24.42 15.14 5.59
N VAL A 120 -23.74 15.69 4.58
CA VAL A 120 -24.36 16.58 3.58
C VAL A 120 -25.48 15.86 2.82
N GLY A 121 -25.27 14.61 2.43
CA GLY A 121 -26.30 13.79 1.78
C GLY A 121 -27.51 13.54 2.69
N ALA A 122 -27.30 13.29 3.98
CA ALA A 122 -28.37 13.14 4.96
C ALA A 122 -29.16 14.44 5.16
N LEU A 123 -28.47 15.57 5.37
CA LEU A 123 -29.09 16.88 5.52
C LEU A 123 -29.93 17.27 4.28
N ARG A 124 -29.45 16.96 3.08
CA ARG A 124 -30.23 17.18 1.84
C ARG A 124 -31.50 16.34 1.80
N ARG A 125 -31.45 15.08 2.23
CA ARG A 125 -32.65 14.23 2.32
C ARG A 125 -33.63 14.76 3.35
N ASP A 126 -33.15 15.16 4.53
CA ASP A 126 -33.99 15.71 5.61
C ASP A 126 -34.64 17.04 5.21
N ALA A 127 -33.95 17.86 4.42
CA ALA A 127 -34.49 19.09 3.85
C ALA A 127 -35.46 18.87 2.66
N GLY A 128 -35.74 17.62 2.28
CA GLY A 128 -36.60 17.29 1.14
C GLY A 128 -35.95 17.53 -0.23
N LEU A 129 -34.63 17.70 -0.30
CA LEU A 129 -33.86 17.99 -1.52
C LEU A 129 -33.31 16.70 -2.19
N GLY A 130 -34.06 15.61 -2.11
CA GLY A 130 -33.60 14.27 -2.48
C GLY A 130 -33.50 14.01 -3.98
N LEU A 131 -32.28 14.04 -4.53
CA LEU A 131 -31.82 13.40 -5.78
C LEU A 131 -32.62 13.66 -7.08
N ASP A 132 -32.60 14.90 -7.56
CA ASP A 132 -32.84 15.23 -8.98
C ASP A 132 -31.58 15.02 -9.86
N ALA A 133 -30.67 14.14 -9.44
CA ALA A 133 -29.41 13.87 -10.13
C ALA A 133 -29.49 12.68 -11.12
N ALA A 134 -30.69 12.28 -11.51
CA ALA A 134 -30.94 11.54 -12.74
C ALA A 134 -32.13 12.21 -13.44
N GLY A 135 -31.83 12.98 -14.47
CA GLY A 135 -32.84 13.67 -15.27
C GLY A 135 -33.82 12.68 -15.90
N HIS A 136 -34.94 12.45 -15.22
CA HIS A 136 -36.21 12.04 -15.81
C HIS A 136 -37.31 12.58 -14.89
N GLY A 137 -37.49 13.90 -14.94
CA GLY A 137 -38.69 14.54 -14.42
C GLY A 137 -39.91 13.95 -15.11
N GLN A 138 -40.67 13.16 -14.37
CA GLN A 138 -42.05 12.86 -14.66
C GLN A 138 -42.78 14.18 -14.97
N ARG A 139 -43.18 14.32 -16.23
CA ARG A 139 -44.29 15.16 -16.63
C ARG A 139 -45.54 14.55 -15.99
N ALA A 140 -45.98 15.11 -14.87
CA ALA A 140 -47.32 14.92 -14.35
C ALA A 140 -47.91 16.31 -14.08
N GLU A 141 -48.62 16.79 -15.10
CA GLU A 141 -49.93 17.46 -15.00
C GLU A 141 -50.20 18.26 -13.72
N LEU A 142 -50.14 19.60 -13.85
CA LEU A 142 -50.87 20.52 -12.97
C LEU A 142 -51.01 21.90 -13.63
N PHE A 143 -51.78 21.93 -14.72
CA PHE A 143 -52.63 23.08 -15.04
C PHE A 143 -54.03 22.54 -15.31
N ALA A 144 -54.73 22.27 -14.21
CA ALA A 144 -56.18 22.19 -14.22
C ALA A 144 -56.75 23.59 -14.45
N ALA A 145 -57.63 23.75 -15.43
CA ALA A 145 -58.92 24.43 -15.31
C ALA A 145 -59.47 24.72 -16.72
N ASP A 146 -60.46 23.91 -17.12
CA ASP A 146 -61.57 24.40 -17.93
C ASP A 146 -62.32 25.46 -17.10
N PRO A 147 -62.74 26.62 -17.66
CA PRO A 147 -64.17 26.71 -17.96
C PRO A 147 -64.56 27.58 -19.19
N ILE A 148 -65.54 27.07 -19.94
CA ILE A 148 -66.72 27.79 -20.51
C ILE A 148 -66.60 28.53 -21.86
N SER A 149 -67.32 27.95 -22.83
CA SER A 149 -68.18 28.52 -23.90
C SER A 149 -67.65 29.61 -24.87
N ARG A 150 -67.60 29.25 -26.15
CA ARG A 150 -68.60 29.64 -27.18
C ARG A 150 -68.50 28.77 -28.43
#